data_AF-A0A3A6W9M8-F1
#
_entry.id   AF-A0A3A6W9M8-F1
#
_cell.length_a   1.000
_cell.length_b   1.000
_cell.length_c   1.000
_cell.angle_alpha   90.00
_cell.angle_beta   90.00
_cell.angle_gamma   90.00
#
_symmetry.space_group_name_H-M   'P 1'
#
loop_
_entity.id
_entity.type
_entity.pdbx_description
1 polymer ?
#
loop_
_entity_poly.entity_id
_entity_poly.type
_entity_poly.pdbx_seq_one_letter_code
_entity_poly.pdbx_strand_id
1 'polypeptide(L)'
;MKVLYDTILKATYTGRPNRFVVTLNLNGESVLAHLPNPGRMWELLFTGVTMYIVPHDKPDAKTKYRVVGIERDGVVIMLDTNYSNDVAQHLIENKLIPGWEQWRVVRREYTVKLHGATSRFDLLLTNDEGEEFLLEVKSCTLFSKTGAMFPDAITERGRKHLLHLRELQDEGYHTGVLFLVQWDQAKWFLPDYHTDLEFAMTFKEVAPFLDWKAVAVAWDETFTMPTVTRACTYPSYVLDSEAHDSGVYIMVMHLDHELDLEIGSKGMMHFNAGYYMYVGSAKANLTKRIERHKRKRKKMHWHLDYFRGHCEMIAAVPIRTSGLPLESWSLTHEPYPSMPSMPDPDVNVSVECALADAVRAIAEWDVPKFGCSDCDCMSHLFGMTENPIHNKAFMDVVEEFRMNQLDSIIVEN
;
A
#
# COMPACT_ATOMS: atom_id res chain seq x y z
N MET A 1 12.14 10.42 28.20
CA MET A 1 11.70 10.24 26.80
C MET A 1 12.94 9.96 25.97
N LYS A 2 13.00 8.82 25.27
CA LYS A 2 14.17 8.42 24.46
C LYS A 2 14.01 9.00 23.05
N VAL A 3 14.91 9.89 22.66
CA VAL A 3 14.98 10.46 21.30
C VAL A 3 15.83 9.53 20.43
N LEU A 4 15.42 9.29 19.18
CA LEU A 4 16.14 8.39 18.26
C LEU A 4 17.29 9.07 17.51
N TYR A 5 17.21 10.39 17.31
CA TYR A 5 18.15 11.16 16.48
C TYR A 5 18.52 12.48 17.15
N ASP A 6 19.79 12.87 17.05
CA ASP A 6 20.29 14.10 17.69
C ASP A 6 20.01 15.37 16.88
N THR A 7 19.92 15.27 15.55
CA THR A 7 19.70 16.44 14.67
C THR A 7 18.81 16.05 13.50
N ILE A 8 17.60 16.59 13.48
CA ILE A 8 16.61 16.38 12.43
C ILE A 8 16.48 17.67 11.62
N LEU A 9 16.55 17.53 10.30
CA LEU A 9 16.37 18.62 9.34
C LEU A 9 15.09 18.36 8.54
N LYS A 10 14.38 19.43 8.19
CA LYS A 10 13.23 19.38 7.27
C LYS A 10 13.70 19.69 5.86
N ALA A 11 13.25 18.90 4.90
CA ALA A 11 13.49 19.10 3.47
C ALA A 11 12.22 18.79 2.67
N THR A 12 12.11 19.35 1.48
CA THR A 12 10.94 19.14 0.62
C THR A 12 11.23 18.04 -0.39
N TYR A 13 10.36 17.05 -0.51
CA TYR A 13 10.52 15.96 -1.48
C TYR A 13 10.35 16.45 -2.92
N THR A 14 11.25 16.04 -3.80
CA THR A 14 11.20 16.37 -5.24
C THR A 14 11.22 15.17 -6.16
N GLY A 15 11.59 13.98 -5.68
CA GLY A 15 11.53 12.76 -6.49
C GLY A 15 12.23 11.56 -5.87
N ARG A 16 12.01 10.37 -6.44
CA ARG A 16 12.58 9.11 -5.98
C ARG A 16 13.26 8.36 -7.13
N PRO A 17 14.56 8.62 -7.38
CA PRO A 17 15.30 7.98 -8.47
C PRO A 17 15.27 6.44 -8.43
N ASN A 18 15.23 5.86 -7.23
CA ASN A 18 15.06 4.42 -7.05
C ASN A 18 14.49 4.12 -5.66
N ARG A 19 14.22 2.84 -5.37
CA ARG A 19 13.58 2.43 -4.11
C ARG A 19 14.32 2.82 -2.82
N PHE A 20 15.61 3.17 -2.87
CA PHE A 20 16.42 3.50 -1.70
C PHE A 20 16.97 4.92 -1.68
N VAL A 21 16.65 5.74 -2.67
CA VAL A 21 17.19 7.11 -2.79
C VAL A 21 16.07 8.06 -3.15
N VAL A 22 16.00 9.19 -2.44
CA VAL A 22 15.14 10.32 -2.76
C VAL A 22 15.98 11.56 -3.04
N THR A 23 15.43 12.44 -3.87
CA THR A 23 15.94 13.79 -4.12
C THR A 23 15.05 14.76 -3.34
N LEU A 24 15.70 15.67 -2.62
CA LEU A 24 15.04 16.63 -1.73
C LEU A 24 15.59 18.03 -2.00
N ASN A 25 14.76 19.04 -1.77
CA ASN A 25 15.19 20.43 -1.65
C ASN A 25 15.41 20.76 -0.16
N LEU A 26 16.66 21.00 0.22
CA LEU A 26 17.06 21.44 1.55
C LEU A 26 17.57 22.88 1.44
N ASN A 27 16.78 23.85 1.90
CA ASN A 27 17.12 25.28 1.88
C ASN A 27 17.51 25.84 0.49
N GLY A 28 16.87 25.36 -0.57
CA GLY A 28 17.15 25.74 -1.96
C GLY A 28 18.19 24.87 -2.67
N GLU A 29 18.87 23.96 -1.96
CA GLU A 29 19.84 23.03 -2.55
C GLU A 29 19.21 21.66 -2.81
N SER A 30 19.44 21.10 -4.00
CA SER A 30 19.05 19.72 -4.32
C SER A 30 20.03 18.73 -3.69
N VAL A 31 19.54 17.91 -2.76
CA VAL A 31 20.33 16.90 -2.03
C VAL A 31 19.76 15.49 -2.24
N LEU A 32 20.62 14.48 -2.11
CA LEU A 32 20.22 13.07 -2.11
C LEU A 32 20.21 12.52 -0.69
N ALA A 33 19.14 11.79 -0.35
CA ALA A 33 19.00 11.09 0.92
C ALA A 33 18.69 9.61 0.71
N HIS A 34 19.27 8.76 1.56
CA HIS A 34 18.92 7.34 1.60
C HIS A 34 17.54 7.16 2.24
N LEU A 35 16.65 6.42 1.57
CA LEU A 35 15.36 6.00 2.10
C LEU A 35 15.45 4.55 2.62
N PRO A 36 15.51 4.34 3.95
CA PRO A 36 15.59 3.02 4.58
C PRO A 36 14.23 2.29 4.63
N ASN A 37 13.39 2.48 3.61
CA ASN A 37 12.13 1.76 3.43
C ASN A 37 11.99 1.33 1.96
N PRO A 38 11.98 0.03 1.66
CA PRO A 38 11.88 -0.47 0.29
C PRO A 38 10.46 -0.39 -0.30
N GLY A 39 9.44 -0.07 0.51
CA GLY A 39 8.04 0.02 0.12
C GLY A 39 7.78 1.00 -1.03
N ARG A 40 6.64 0.85 -1.70
CA ARG A 40 6.25 1.72 -2.81
C ARG A 40 5.89 3.13 -2.32
N MET A 41 5.15 3.22 -1.21
CA MET A 41 4.76 4.50 -0.58
C MET A 41 4.18 5.51 -1.58
N TRP A 42 3.38 5.04 -2.54
CA TRP A 42 2.83 5.90 -3.61
C TRP A 42 1.88 6.96 -3.04
N GLU A 43 1.19 6.61 -1.97
CA GLU A 43 0.28 7.43 -1.18
C GLU A 43 0.98 8.47 -0.29
N LEU A 44 2.31 8.46 -0.22
CA LEU A 44 3.10 9.40 0.60
C LEU A 44 4.06 10.28 -0.21
N LEU A 45 4.57 9.78 -1.34
CA LEU A 45 5.68 10.39 -2.07
C LEU A 45 5.23 11.37 -3.16
N PHE A 46 4.53 12.44 -2.76
CA PHE A 46 4.12 13.52 -3.66
C PHE A 46 5.10 14.69 -3.64
N THR A 47 5.43 15.26 -4.79
CA THR A 47 6.31 16.45 -4.87
C THR A 47 5.78 17.56 -3.97
N GLY A 48 6.65 18.16 -3.15
CA GLY A 48 6.28 19.23 -2.23
C GLY A 48 6.04 18.80 -0.79
N VAL A 49 5.88 17.51 -0.49
CA VAL A 49 5.69 17.05 0.89
C VAL A 49 6.95 17.23 1.74
N THR A 50 6.75 17.51 3.02
CA THR A 50 7.84 17.63 4.00
C THR A 50 8.39 16.25 4.33
N MET A 51 9.71 16.11 4.26
CA MET A 51 10.46 14.95 4.75
C MET A 51 11.42 15.37 5.86
N TYR A 52 11.59 14.46 6.81
CA TYR A 52 12.49 14.59 7.93
C TYR A 52 13.75 13.77 7.65
N ILE A 53 14.91 14.41 7.71
CA ILE A 53 16.20 13.78 7.39
C ILE A 53 17.23 14.04 8.48
N VAL A 54 18.22 13.15 8.56
CA VAL A 54 19.38 13.27 9.44
C VAL A 54 20.66 13.22 8.61
N PRO A 55 21.75 13.87 9.03
CA PRO A 55 23.07 13.63 8.44
C PRO A 55 23.41 12.13 8.49
N HIS A 56 24.09 11.63 7.47
CA HIS A 56 24.50 10.24 7.46
C HIS A 56 25.75 10.06 8.34
N ASP A 57 25.70 9.11 9.28
CA ASP A 57 26.81 8.88 10.24
C ASP A 57 28.09 8.30 9.61
N LYS A 58 28.04 7.86 8.35
CA LYS A 58 29.14 7.16 7.67
C LYS A 58 29.81 8.11 6.69
N PRO A 59 31.11 8.44 6.88
CA PRO A 59 31.84 9.34 5.97
C PRO A 59 31.82 8.90 4.51
N ASP A 60 31.81 7.58 4.26
CA ASP A 60 31.86 6.98 2.92
C ASP A 60 30.47 6.69 2.33
N ALA A 61 29.39 7.17 2.96
CA ALA A 61 28.04 6.97 2.45
C ALA A 61 27.85 7.67 1.09
N LYS A 62 27.16 6.99 0.16
CA LYS A 62 26.84 7.55 -1.15
C LYS A 62 25.88 8.73 -1.10
N THR A 63 25.12 8.85 0.00
CA THR A 63 24.19 9.96 0.25
C THR A 63 24.60 10.67 1.53
N LYS A 64 24.57 12.00 1.51
CA LYS A 64 24.92 12.84 2.68
C LYS A 64 23.90 12.74 3.82
N TYR A 65 22.66 12.37 3.47
CA TYR A 65 21.54 12.32 4.41
C TYR A 65 20.84 10.97 4.36
N ARG A 66 20.03 10.73 5.38
CA ARG A 66 19.11 9.60 5.49
C ARG A 66 17.74 10.09 5.91
N VAL A 67 16.70 9.55 5.29
CA VAL A 67 15.30 9.81 5.64
C VAL A 67 14.94 9.12 6.93
N VAL A 68 14.26 9.87 7.80
CA VAL A 68 13.66 9.40 9.04
C VAL A 68 12.15 9.23 8.87
N GLY A 69 11.49 10.26 8.34
CA GLY A 69 10.04 10.27 8.20
C GLY A 69 9.54 11.24 7.14
N ILE A 70 8.23 11.29 6.99
CA ILE A 70 7.50 12.10 6.03
C ILE A 70 6.25 12.68 6.69
N GLU A 71 5.72 13.76 6.14
CA GLU A 71 4.45 14.34 6.57
C GLU A 71 3.33 14.03 5.58
N ARG A 72 2.16 13.67 6.09
CA ARG A 72 0.91 13.59 5.34
C ARG A 72 -0.18 14.27 6.14
N ASP A 73 -0.87 15.23 5.55
CA ASP A 73 -2.01 15.93 6.16
C ASP A 73 -1.68 16.51 7.55
N GLY A 74 -0.44 16.99 7.74
CA GLY A 74 0.07 17.54 9.01
C GLY A 74 0.52 16.49 10.03
N VAL A 75 0.40 15.20 9.74
CA VAL A 75 0.79 14.10 10.62
C VAL A 75 2.16 13.56 10.22
N VAL A 76 3.04 13.38 11.20
CA VAL A 76 4.39 12.83 11.01
C VAL A 76 4.33 11.31 10.97
N ILE A 77 4.94 10.73 9.95
CA ILE A 77 4.99 9.28 9.71
C ILE A 77 6.44 8.84 9.69
N MET A 78 6.76 7.84 10.53
CA MET A 78 8.06 7.21 10.55
C MET A 78 8.26 6.32 9.32
N LEU A 79 9.35 6.56 8.59
CA LEU A 79 9.77 5.76 7.44
C LEU A 79 11.02 4.92 7.73
N ASP A 80 11.75 5.19 8.81
CA ASP A 80 12.99 4.48 9.10
C ASP A 80 12.79 3.13 9.77
N THR A 81 12.56 2.13 8.93
CA THR A 81 12.25 0.76 9.36
C THR A 81 13.38 0.06 10.12
N ASN A 82 14.60 0.60 10.12
CA ASN A 82 15.71 0.05 10.93
C ASN A 82 15.42 0.11 12.44
N TYR A 83 14.57 1.04 12.88
CA TYR A 83 14.16 1.17 14.29
C TYR A 83 12.87 0.43 14.61
N SER A 84 12.30 -0.37 13.71
CA SER A 84 11.04 -1.10 13.99
C SER A 84 11.19 -1.99 15.23
N ASN A 85 12.32 -2.68 15.36
CA ASN A 85 12.59 -3.58 16.50
C ASN A 85 12.84 -2.78 17.79
N ASP A 86 13.42 -1.58 17.69
CA ASP A 86 13.60 -0.66 18.82
C ASP A 86 12.27 -0.09 19.33
N VAL A 87 11.37 0.27 18.41
CA VAL A 87 10.02 0.73 18.74
C VAL A 87 9.22 -0.40 19.38
N ALA A 88 9.21 -1.59 18.77
CA ALA A 88 8.53 -2.76 19.33
C ALA A 88 9.03 -3.08 20.74
N GLN A 89 10.36 -3.13 20.94
CA GLN A 89 10.96 -3.32 22.26
C GLN A 89 10.52 -2.24 23.25
N HIS A 90 10.55 -0.96 22.86
CA HIS A 90 10.10 0.14 23.72
C HIS A 90 8.65 -0.04 24.17
N LEU A 91 7.74 -0.33 23.23
CA LEU A 91 6.32 -0.50 23.52
C LEU A 91 6.06 -1.70 24.44
N ILE A 92 6.78 -2.81 24.25
CA ILE A 92 6.66 -4.02 25.09
C ILE A 92 7.20 -3.74 26.51
N GLU A 93 8.42 -3.23 26.63
CA GLU A 93 9.05 -2.97 27.94
C GLU A 93 8.28 -1.95 28.79
N ASN A 94 7.59 -1.01 28.14
CA ASN A 94 6.77 0.00 28.80
C ASN A 94 5.29 -0.42 28.92
N LYS A 95 4.95 -1.67 28.59
CA LYS A 95 3.59 -2.25 28.71
C LYS A 95 2.52 -1.44 27.97
N LEU A 96 2.88 -0.91 26.80
CA LEU A 96 2.02 -0.05 25.99
C LEU A 96 1.21 -0.82 24.94
N ILE A 97 1.45 -2.11 24.77
CA ILE A 97 0.71 -2.96 23.83
C ILE A 97 -0.44 -3.66 24.59
N PRO A 98 -1.71 -3.33 24.30
CA PRO A 98 -2.84 -3.91 25.02
C PRO A 98 -2.89 -5.43 24.93
N GLY A 99 -2.96 -6.11 26.07
CA GLY A 99 -2.99 -7.57 26.20
C GLY A 99 -1.61 -8.24 26.18
N TRP A 100 -0.51 -7.47 26.09
CA TRP A 100 0.87 -7.98 26.16
C TRP A 100 1.66 -7.40 27.34
N GLU A 101 0.99 -6.86 28.35
CA GLU A 101 1.61 -6.16 29.50
C GLU A 101 2.50 -7.07 30.38
N GLN A 102 2.35 -8.39 30.25
CA GLN A 102 3.12 -9.41 30.95
C GLN A 102 4.45 -9.76 30.27
N TRP A 103 4.61 -9.42 28.99
CA TRP A 103 5.78 -9.81 28.20
C TRP A 103 6.92 -8.80 28.37
N ARG A 104 8.16 -9.30 28.36
CA ARG A 104 9.39 -8.50 28.35
C ARG A 104 10.38 -9.04 27.32
N VAL A 105 11.19 -8.17 26.73
CA VAL A 105 12.18 -8.58 25.72
C VAL A 105 13.35 -9.29 26.39
N VAL A 106 13.66 -10.50 25.94
CA VAL A 106 14.85 -11.26 26.34
C VAL A 106 16.00 -10.99 25.39
N ARG A 107 15.72 -11.08 24.08
CA ARG A 107 16.74 -11.02 23.05
C ARG A 107 16.18 -10.52 21.72
N ARG A 108 16.99 -9.78 20.98
CA ARG A 108 16.72 -9.38 19.59
C ARG A 108 17.36 -10.37 18.62
N GLU A 109 16.80 -10.47 17.42
CA GLU A 109 17.38 -11.22 16.32
C GLU A 109 17.62 -12.70 16.68
N TYR A 110 16.65 -13.30 17.34
CA TYR A 110 16.75 -14.64 17.88
C TYR A 110 16.59 -15.68 16.78
N THR A 111 17.45 -16.69 16.79
CA THR A 111 17.49 -17.72 15.75
C THR A 111 17.03 -19.05 16.30
N VAL A 112 15.98 -19.60 15.69
CA VAL A 112 15.45 -20.93 15.99
C VAL A 112 15.85 -21.90 14.88
N LYS A 113 16.20 -23.13 15.27
CA LYS A 113 16.48 -24.22 14.35
C LYS A 113 15.43 -25.30 14.55
N LEU A 114 14.61 -25.54 13.53
CA LEU A 114 13.57 -26.54 13.54
C LEU A 114 13.61 -27.32 12.22
N HIS A 115 13.56 -28.66 12.27
CA HIS A 115 13.57 -29.55 11.09
C HIS A 115 14.68 -29.24 10.05
N GLY A 116 15.84 -28.78 10.52
CA GLY A 116 16.97 -28.39 9.65
C GLY A 116 16.85 -27.01 8.99
N ALA A 117 15.70 -26.34 9.11
CA ALA A 117 15.54 -24.94 8.74
C ALA A 117 16.04 -24.00 9.86
N THR A 118 16.61 -22.86 9.47
CA THR A 118 17.05 -21.83 10.41
C THR A 118 16.25 -20.56 10.13
N SER A 119 15.52 -20.10 11.14
CA SER A 119 14.68 -18.91 11.05
C SER A 119 15.10 -17.90 12.11
N ARG A 120 15.10 -16.63 11.72
CA ARG A 120 15.50 -15.51 12.57
C ARG A 120 14.29 -14.62 12.79
N PHE A 121 13.93 -14.48 14.07
CA PHE A 121 12.84 -13.64 14.54
C PHE A 121 13.37 -12.34 15.11
N ASP A 122 12.59 -11.28 14.99
CA ASP A 122 12.97 -9.94 15.45
C ASP A 122 13.17 -9.90 16.97
N LEU A 123 12.27 -10.52 17.74
CA LEU A 123 12.30 -10.51 19.20
C LEU A 123 11.95 -11.89 19.80
N LEU A 124 12.64 -12.24 20.89
CA LEU A 124 12.24 -13.29 21.84
C LEU A 124 11.79 -12.61 23.13
N LEU A 125 10.56 -12.89 23.54
CA LEU A 125 9.95 -12.37 24.76
C LEU A 125 9.84 -13.46 25.83
N THR A 126 9.65 -13.04 27.08
CA THR A 126 9.30 -13.93 28.19
C THR A 126 8.35 -13.25 29.18
N ASN A 127 7.73 -14.00 30.07
CA ASN A 127 6.87 -13.50 31.15
C ASN A 127 7.34 -14.02 32.53
N ASP A 128 6.61 -13.70 33.59
CA ASP A 128 6.95 -14.12 34.95
C ASP A 128 6.79 -15.64 35.19
N GLU A 129 6.04 -16.32 34.32
CA GLU A 129 5.85 -17.77 34.33
C GLU A 129 6.99 -18.52 33.60
N GLY A 130 7.88 -17.78 32.93
CA GLY A 130 9.02 -18.34 32.20
C GLY A 130 8.66 -18.85 30.79
N GLU A 131 7.47 -18.51 30.29
CA GLU A 131 7.08 -18.82 28.92
C GLU A 131 7.92 -18.02 27.92
N GLU A 132 8.12 -18.56 26.72
CA GLU A 132 8.85 -17.92 25.63
C GLU A 132 7.91 -17.59 24.47
N PHE A 133 8.03 -16.37 23.95
CA PHE A 133 7.22 -15.89 22.83
C PHE A 133 8.12 -15.33 21.71
N LEU A 134 8.10 -16.01 20.56
CA LEU A 134 8.77 -15.60 19.32
C LEU A 134 7.91 -14.57 18.57
N LEU A 135 8.45 -13.36 18.40
CA LEU A 135 7.74 -12.24 17.81
C LEU A 135 8.45 -11.71 16.57
N GLU A 136 7.70 -11.65 15.47
CA GLU A 136 8.08 -10.93 14.25
C GLU A 136 7.50 -9.51 14.27
N VAL A 137 8.27 -8.52 13.82
CA VAL A 137 7.84 -7.12 13.73
C VAL A 137 7.67 -6.73 12.26
N LYS A 138 6.62 -5.95 11.97
CA LYS A 138 6.33 -5.42 10.65
C LYS A 138 6.00 -3.94 10.76
N SER A 139 6.62 -3.11 9.92
CA SER A 139 6.22 -1.71 9.77
C SER A 139 5.19 -1.61 8.64
N CYS A 140 4.06 -0.95 8.93
CA CYS A 140 2.96 -0.75 8.00
C CYS A 140 2.80 0.74 7.68
N THR A 141 2.96 1.09 6.42
CA THR A 141 2.87 2.47 5.90
C THR A 141 1.84 2.63 4.78
N LEU A 142 1.09 1.57 4.45
CA LEU A 142 -0.05 1.65 3.53
C LEU A 142 -1.31 1.83 4.36
N PHE A 143 -1.92 3.00 4.22
CA PHE A 143 -3.10 3.38 5.01
C PHE A 143 -3.96 4.40 4.27
N SER A 144 -5.23 4.40 4.65
CA SER A 144 -6.27 5.29 4.17
C SER A 144 -6.63 6.32 5.25
N LYS A 145 -7.77 6.99 5.13
CA LYS A 145 -8.25 7.90 6.17
C LYS A 145 -8.31 7.23 7.55
N THR A 146 -8.89 6.03 7.64
CA THR A 146 -9.09 5.33 8.91
C THR A 146 -8.65 3.87 8.93
N GLY A 147 -8.09 3.36 7.83
CA GLY A 147 -7.64 1.97 7.71
C GLY A 147 -6.16 1.83 7.44
N ALA A 148 -5.62 0.65 7.71
CA ALA A 148 -4.27 0.27 7.32
C ALA A 148 -4.25 -1.12 6.69
N MET A 149 -3.37 -1.32 5.71
CA MET A 149 -3.17 -2.61 5.07
C MET A 149 -1.70 -2.98 4.91
N PHE A 150 -1.39 -4.27 4.95
CA PHE A 150 -0.04 -4.78 4.70
C PHE A 150 -0.07 -6.06 3.86
N PRO A 151 0.80 -6.24 2.86
CA PRO A 151 1.92 -5.38 2.46
C PRO A 151 1.55 -4.36 1.36
N ASP A 152 2.41 -3.37 1.12
CA ASP A 152 2.28 -2.41 0.01
C ASP A 152 2.87 -2.92 -1.33
N ALA A 153 3.47 -4.11 -1.32
CA ALA A 153 4.01 -4.82 -2.47
C ALA A 153 3.98 -6.34 -2.21
N ILE A 154 3.87 -7.14 -3.28
CA ILE A 154 3.91 -8.60 -3.20
C ILE A 154 5.12 -9.07 -2.39
N THR A 155 4.89 -9.95 -1.40
CA THR A 155 5.88 -10.38 -0.41
C THR A 155 5.86 -11.90 -0.18
N GLU A 156 6.51 -12.65 -1.08
CA GLU A 156 6.70 -14.09 -0.87
C GLU A 156 7.43 -14.40 0.44
N ARG A 157 8.35 -13.52 0.86
CA ARG A 157 9.08 -13.64 2.13
C ARG A 157 8.13 -13.52 3.32
N GLY A 158 7.26 -12.51 3.33
CA GLY A 158 6.28 -12.32 4.41
C GLY A 158 5.34 -13.51 4.54
N ARG A 159 4.85 -14.05 3.41
CA ARG A 159 4.02 -15.25 3.41
C ARG A 159 4.75 -16.46 4.01
N LYS A 160 6.00 -16.71 3.59
CA LYS A 160 6.82 -17.80 4.13
C LYS A 160 7.05 -17.67 5.64
N HIS A 161 7.24 -16.43 6.13
CA HIS A 161 7.39 -16.18 7.57
C HIS A 161 6.10 -16.53 8.34
N LEU A 162 4.91 -16.20 7.82
CA LEU A 162 3.63 -16.54 8.45
C LEU A 162 3.42 -18.06 8.56
N LEU A 163 3.67 -18.79 7.49
CA LEU A 163 3.59 -20.25 7.49
C LEU A 163 4.58 -20.86 8.48
N HIS A 164 5.78 -20.30 8.57
CA HIS A 164 6.79 -20.80 9.49
C HIS A 164 6.47 -20.49 10.97
N LEU A 165 5.86 -19.33 11.27
CA LEU A 165 5.32 -19.05 12.61
C LEU A 165 4.26 -20.08 12.98
N ARG A 166 3.37 -20.42 12.04
CA ARG A 166 2.36 -21.47 12.24
C ARG A 166 3.00 -22.84 12.53
N GLU A 167 4.02 -23.23 11.78
CA GLU A 167 4.78 -24.47 12.02
C GLU A 167 5.40 -24.51 13.43
N LEU A 168 6.00 -23.40 13.88
CA LEU A 168 6.56 -23.31 15.24
C LEU A 168 5.47 -23.35 16.31
N GLN A 169 4.31 -22.74 16.07
CA GLN A 169 3.17 -22.84 16.96
C GLN A 169 2.72 -24.30 17.15
N ASP A 170 2.72 -25.09 16.07
CA ASP A 170 2.36 -26.52 16.11
C ASP A 170 3.39 -27.37 16.88
N GLU A 171 4.64 -26.92 16.97
CA GLU A 171 5.70 -27.53 17.78
C GLU A 171 5.71 -27.04 19.25
N GLY A 172 4.72 -26.21 19.63
CA GLY A 172 4.52 -25.76 21.00
C GLY A 172 5.20 -24.44 21.38
N TYR A 173 5.77 -23.71 20.41
CA TYR A 173 6.24 -22.34 20.66
C TYR A 173 5.05 -21.38 20.72
N HIS A 174 5.11 -20.34 21.57
CA HIS A 174 4.21 -19.19 21.45
C HIS A 174 4.77 -18.28 20.36
N THR A 175 3.97 -17.97 19.35
CA THR A 175 4.41 -17.21 18.17
C THR A 175 3.42 -16.13 17.77
N GLY A 176 3.92 -15.11 17.07
CA GLY A 176 3.11 -13.93 16.83
C GLY A 176 3.75 -12.88 15.94
N VAL A 177 2.94 -11.89 15.58
CA VAL A 177 3.35 -10.79 14.70
C VAL A 177 2.85 -9.46 15.27
N LEU A 178 3.75 -8.48 15.35
CA LEU A 178 3.39 -7.11 15.68
C LEU A 178 3.48 -6.23 14.44
N PHE A 179 2.34 -5.72 13.98
CA PHE A 179 2.28 -4.67 12.97
C PHE A 179 2.29 -3.30 13.64
N LEU A 180 3.38 -2.56 13.44
CA LEU A 180 3.50 -1.15 13.78
C LEU A 180 2.86 -0.33 12.65
N VAL A 181 1.63 0.09 12.84
CA VAL A 181 0.89 0.94 11.91
C VAL A 181 1.33 2.38 12.14
N GLN A 182 2.10 2.94 11.22
CA GLN A 182 2.70 4.27 11.32
C GLN A 182 1.69 5.42 11.07
N TRP A 183 0.42 5.16 11.35
CA TRP A 183 -0.72 6.04 11.11
C TRP A 183 -1.67 5.99 12.30
N ASP A 184 -1.67 7.04 13.11
CA ASP A 184 -2.40 7.09 14.37
C ASP A 184 -3.92 7.20 14.20
N GLN A 185 -4.39 7.59 13.01
CA GLN A 185 -5.82 7.61 12.65
C GLN A 185 -6.37 6.23 12.29
N ALA A 186 -5.51 5.22 12.12
CA ALA A 186 -5.94 3.87 11.80
C ALA A 186 -6.83 3.28 12.93
N LYS A 187 -7.98 2.76 12.53
CA LYS A 187 -8.99 2.10 13.38
C LYS A 187 -9.03 0.60 13.12
N TRP A 188 -8.83 0.18 11.88
CA TRP A 188 -8.84 -1.20 11.45
C TRP A 188 -7.56 -1.55 10.67
N PHE A 189 -7.23 -2.84 10.66
CA PHE A 189 -6.11 -3.40 9.91
C PHE A 189 -6.58 -4.62 9.13
N LEU A 190 -6.16 -4.74 7.86
CA LEU A 190 -6.39 -5.92 7.02
C LEU A 190 -5.10 -6.29 6.29
N PRO A 191 -4.84 -7.57 5.99
CA PRO A 191 -3.81 -7.88 5.02
C PRO A 191 -4.23 -7.35 3.63
N ASP A 192 -3.32 -6.70 2.89
CA ASP A 192 -3.62 -6.09 1.59
C ASP A 192 -3.90 -7.16 0.53
N TYR A 193 -5.18 -7.52 0.41
CA TYR A 193 -5.64 -8.47 -0.58
C TYR A 193 -5.66 -7.88 -1.99
N HIS A 194 -5.63 -6.56 -2.18
CA HIS A 194 -5.52 -5.96 -3.51
C HIS A 194 -4.11 -6.11 -4.07
N THR A 195 -3.08 -5.95 -3.26
CA THR A 195 -1.68 -6.07 -3.73
C THR A 195 -1.18 -7.51 -3.70
N ASP A 196 -1.41 -8.25 -2.62
CA ASP A 196 -0.93 -9.62 -2.44
C ASP A 196 -2.03 -10.53 -1.87
N LEU A 197 -2.86 -11.05 -2.78
CA LEU A 197 -3.98 -11.94 -2.42
C LEU A 197 -3.49 -13.24 -1.74
N GLU A 198 -2.33 -13.76 -2.15
CA GLU A 198 -1.80 -14.99 -1.56
C GLU A 198 -1.36 -14.74 -0.11
N PHE A 199 -0.68 -13.63 0.16
CA PHE A 199 -0.36 -13.22 1.52
C PHE A 199 -1.62 -13.03 2.37
N ALA A 200 -2.64 -12.34 1.85
CA ALA A 200 -3.87 -12.08 2.60
C ALA A 200 -4.63 -13.35 2.97
N MET A 201 -4.71 -14.31 2.04
CA MET A 201 -5.33 -15.60 2.31
C MET A 201 -4.53 -16.42 3.33
N THR A 202 -3.21 -16.47 3.19
CA THR A 202 -2.35 -17.14 4.19
C THR A 202 -2.48 -16.48 5.56
N PHE A 203 -2.48 -15.15 5.63
CA PHE A 203 -2.65 -14.43 6.89
C PHE A 203 -3.98 -14.78 7.55
N LYS A 204 -5.08 -14.74 6.80
CA LYS A 204 -6.41 -15.11 7.29
C LYS A 204 -6.45 -16.53 7.86
N GLU A 205 -5.81 -17.48 7.19
CA GLU A 205 -5.75 -18.88 7.59
C GLU A 205 -4.97 -19.07 8.91
N VAL A 206 -3.81 -18.42 9.06
CA VAL A 206 -2.94 -18.63 10.22
C VAL A 206 -3.26 -17.71 11.40
N ALA A 207 -3.88 -16.55 11.17
CA ALA A 207 -4.16 -15.52 12.17
C ALA A 207 -4.85 -16.04 13.45
N PRO A 208 -5.83 -16.98 13.39
CA PRO A 208 -6.45 -17.52 14.61
C PRO A 208 -5.51 -18.32 15.52
N PHE A 209 -4.35 -18.75 15.00
CA PHE A 209 -3.37 -19.57 15.73
C PHE A 209 -2.17 -18.76 16.24
N LEU A 210 -2.01 -17.52 15.79
CA LEU A 210 -0.90 -16.65 16.16
C LEU A 210 -1.37 -15.61 17.16
N ASP A 211 -0.53 -15.26 18.13
CA ASP A 211 -0.76 -14.08 18.98
C ASP A 211 -0.25 -12.84 18.24
N TRP A 212 -1.11 -12.21 17.45
CA TRP A 212 -0.74 -11.08 16.63
C TRP A 212 -1.53 -9.82 16.99
N LYS A 213 -0.91 -8.65 16.76
CA LYS A 213 -1.52 -7.34 16.99
C LYS A 213 -1.12 -6.36 15.90
N ALA A 214 -2.06 -5.50 15.51
CA ALA A 214 -1.77 -4.28 14.78
C ALA A 214 -2.02 -3.10 15.70
N VAL A 215 -0.99 -2.29 15.93
CA VAL A 215 -1.07 -1.11 16.82
C VAL A 215 -0.74 0.15 16.04
N ALA A 216 -1.65 1.12 16.11
CA ALA A 216 -1.43 2.46 15.59
C ALA A 216 -0.50 3.22 16.53
N VAL A 217 0.53 3.85 15.97
CA VAL A 217 1.52 4.65 16.71
C VAL A 217 1.54 6.07 16.19
N ALA A 218 1.71 7.03 17.11
CA ALA A 218 1.83 8.44 16.78
C ALA A 218 3.27 8.92 16.91
N TRP A 219 3.70 9.74 15.96
CA TRP A 219 5.01 10.39 15.97
C TRP A 219 4.84 11.89 15.94
N ASP A 220 5.83 12.59 16.51
CA ASP A 220 6.02 14.01 16.33
C ASP A 220 7.32 14.28 15.55
N GLU A 221 7.57 15.54 15.23
CA GLU A 221 8.76 15.97 14.50
C GLU A 221 10.09 15.71 15.23
N THR A 222 10.05 15.36 16.53
CA THR A 222 11.24 15.01 17.32
C THR A 222 11.63 13.55 17.17
N PHE A 223 10.74 12.70 16.63
CA PHE A 223 10.89 11.24 16.56
C PHE A 223 11.33 10.63 17.91
N THR A 224 10.75 11.16 18.99
CA THR A 224 10.77 10.51 20.30
C THR A 224 10.01 9.19 20.21
N MET A 225 10.45 8.18 20.97
CA MET A 225 9.79 6.88 21.01
C MET A 225 8.27 7.03 21.18
N PRO A 226 7.47 6.37 20.32
CA PRO A 226 6.05 6.65 20.21
C PRO A 226 5.26 5.93 21.31
N THR A 227 4.01 6.34 21.50
CA THR A 227 3.01 5.58 22.26
C THR A 227 2.04 4.89 21.31
N VAL A 228 1.40 3.81 21.77
CA VAL A 228 0.26 3.22 21.08
C VAL A 228 -0.94 4.14 21.26
N THR A 229 -1.53 4.60 20.15
CA THR A 229 -2.80 5.36 20.20
C THR A 229 -4.00 4.43 20.25
N ARG A 230 -3.90 3.27 19.58
CA ARG A 230 -4.98 2.27 19.50
C ARG A 230 -4.44 0.91 19.03
N ALA A 231 -5.06 -0.17 19.48
CA ALA A 231 -5.00 -1.46 18.80
C ALA A 231 -6.08 -1.50 17.71
N CYS A 232 -5.68 -1.74 16.46
CA CYS A 232 -6.59 -1.79 15.33
C CYS A 232 -7.49 -3.03 15.40
N THR A 233 -8.75 -2.88 15.00
CA THR A 233 -9.66 -4.03 14.83
C THR A 233 -9.29 -4.83 13.59
N TYR A 234 -9.70 -6.10 13.55
CA TYR A 234 -9.50 -7.00 12.42
C TYR A 234 -10.86 -7.47 11.86
N PRO A 235 -11.46 -6.72 10.92
CA PRO A 235 -12.75 -7.08 10.33
C PRO A 235 -12.56 -8.19 9.28
N SER A 236 -12.24 -9.40 9.73
CA SER A 236 -11.85 -10.53 8.87
C SER A 236 -12.91 -10.92 7.83
N TYR A 237 -14.19 -10.64 8.10
CA TYR A 237 -15.31 -10.90 7.21
C TYR A 237 -15.21 -10.12 5.89
N VAL A 238 -14.50 -8.98 5.86
CA VAL A 238 -14.21 -8.25 4.61
C VAL A 238 -13.40 -9.14 3.64
N LEU A 239 -12.54 -10.01 4.17
CA LEU A 239 -11.78 -10.95 3.34
C LEU A 239 -12.67 -12.09 2.82
N ASP A 240 -13.79 -12.41 3.48
CA ASP A 240 -14.78 -13.37 2.95
C ASP A 240 -15.58 -12.79 1.79
N SER A 241 -15.90 -11.50 1.82
CA SER A 241 -16.70 -10.85 0.78
C SER A 241 -15.86 -10.29 -0.37
N GLU A 242 -14.74 -9.60 -0.09
CA GLU A 242 -14.04 -8.80 -1.09
C GLU A 242 -12.76 -9.43 -1.65
N ALA A 243 -12.07 -10.29 -0.88
CA ALA A 243 -10.76 -10.82 -1.25
C ALA A 243 -10.83 -11.97 -2.27
N HIS A 244 -11.40 -11.73 -3.44
CA HIS A 244 -11.51 -12.71 -4.53
C HIS A 244 -10.54 -12.38 -5.67
N ASP A 245 -10.08 -13.36 -6.45
CA ASP A 245 -9.30 -13.11 -7.67
C ASP A 245 -10.19 -12.61 -8.84
N SER A 246 -10.99 -11.58 -8.56
CA SER A 246 -11.93 -10.88 -9.42
C SER A 246 -11.99 -9.41 -9.01
N GLY A 247 -12.54 -8.55 -9.87
CA GLY A 247 -12.71 -7.13 -9.60
C GLY A 247 -12.28 -6.28 -10.79
N VAL A 248 -11.74 -5.10 -10.50
CA VAL A 248 -11.32 -4.11 -11.50
C VAL A 248 -9.83 -3.83 -11.39
N TYR A 249 -9.27 -3.15 -12.38
CA TYR A 249 -7.86 -2.79 -12.40
C TYR A 249 -7.59 -1.54 -13.23
N ILE A 250 -6.50 -0.85 -12.89
CA ILE A 250 -5.93 0.23 -13.68
C ILE A 250 -4.56 -0.22 -14.23
N MET A 251 -4.36 -0.10 -15.54
CA MET A 251 -3.02 -0.23 -16.17
C MET A 251 -2.49 1.16 -16.47
N VAL A 252 -1.35 1.52 -15.88
CA VAL A 252 -0.68 2.82 -16.10
C VAL A 252 0.50 2.64 -17.05
N MET A 253 0.41 3.17 -18.25
CA MET A 253 1.39 2.99 -19.33
C MET A 253 1.94 4.34 -19.78
N HIS A 254 3.12 4.36 -20.38
CA HIS A 254 3.73 5.56 -20.95
C HIS A 254 4.00 5.36 -22.44
N LEU A 255 3.58 6.32 -23.25
CA LEU A 255 3.82 6.41 -24.68
C LEU A 255 4.70 7.64 -24.95
N ASP A 256 5.88 7.43 -25.50
CA ASP A 256 6.92 8.46 -25.65
C ASP A 256 6.79 9.33 -26.92
N HIS A 257 5.84 9.02 -27.80
CA HIS A 257 5.59 9.76 -29.05
C HIS A 257 4.11 9.66 -29.48
N GLU A 258 3.64 10.61 -30.28
CA GLU A 258 2.32 10.50 -30.90
C GLU A 258 2.26 9.29 -31.84
N LEU A 259 1.11 8.61 -31.87
CA LEU A 259 0.96 7.34 -32.57
C LEU A 259 -0.44 7.23 -33.18
N ASP A 260 -0.51 6.97 -34.48
CA ASP A 260 -1.71 6.43 -35.12
C ASP A 260 -1.61 4.90 -35.15
N LEU A 261 -2.57 4.21 -34.54
CA LEU A 261 -2.57 2.75 -34.43
C LEU A 261 -3.93 2.13 -34.80
N GLU A 262 -3.89 1.03 -35.56
CA GLU A 262 -5.09 0.28 -35.93
C GLU A 262 -5.48 -0.65 -34.78
N ILE A 263 -6.66 -0.42 -34.20
CA ILE A 263 -7.12 -1.12 -32.99
C ILE A 263 -8.21 -2.13 -33.36
N GLY A 264 -7.81 -3.24 -33.96
CA GLY A 264 -8.74 -4.32 -34.32
C GLY A 264 -9.98 -3.80 -35.07
N SER A 265 -11.18 -4.12 -34.58
CA SER A 265 -12.43 -3.68 -35.19
C SER A 265 -12.77 -2.19 -35.01
N LYS A 266 -12.03 -1.44 -34.17
CA LYS A 266 -12.22 0.02 -34.01
C LYS A 266 -11.57 0.83 -35.13
N GLY A 267 -10.70 0.22 -35.94
CA GLY A 267 -10.00 0.89 -37.02
C GLY A 267 -8.88 1.80 -36.51
N MET A 268 -8.55 2.82 -37.31
CA MET A 268 -7.46 3.75 -37.05
C MET A 268 -7.82 4.71 -35.89
N MET A 269 -6.95 4.78 -34.88
CA MET A 269 -7.11 5.68 -33.73
C MET A 269 -5.81 6.46 -33.49
N HIS A 270 -5.95 7.71 -33.07
CA HIS A 270 -4.83 8.59 -32.72
C HIS A 270 -4.56 8.60 -31.21
N PHE A 271 -3.29 8.61 -30.84
CA PHE A 271 -2.81 8.63 -29.46
C PHE A 271 -1.75 9.72 -29.30
N ASN A 272 -1.96 10.64 -28.36
CA ASN A 272 -0.97 11.64 -27.98
C ASN A 272 0.19 11.01 -27.22
N ALA A 273 1.38 11.61 -27.26
CA ALA A 273 2.45 11.26 -26.31
C ALA A 273 2.00 11.56 -24.87
N GLY A 274 2.36 10.72 -23.92
CA GLY A 274 2.02 10.91 -22.51
C GLY A 274 1.75 9.61 -21.75
N TYR A 275 1.19 9.75 -20.56
CA TYR A 275 0.79 8.64 -19.71
C TYR A 275 -0.67 8.27 -19.95
N TYR A 276 -0.96 6.98 -19.87
CA TYR A 276 -2.28 6.41 -20.11
C TYR A 276 -2.72 5.54 -18.94
N MET A 277 -3.97 5.73 -18.52
CA MET A 277 -4.66 4.96 -17.49
C MET A 277 -5.79 4.17 -18.16
N TYR A 278 -5.65 2.85 -18.24
CA TYR A 278 -6.70 1.98 -18.75
C TYR A 278 -7.43 1.30 -17.61
N VAL A 279 -8.74 1.47 -17.55
CA VAL A 279 -9.63 0.81 -16.60
C VAL A 279 -10.23 -0.45 -17.23
N GLY A 280 -10.20 -1.56 -16.50
CA GLY A 280 -10.81 -2.80 -16.96
C GLY A 280 -11.32 -3.66 -15.81
N SER A 281 -12.10 -4.70 -16.13
CA SER A 281 -12.56 -5.69 -15.16
C SER A 281 -12.18 -7.13 -15.49
N ALA A 282 -12.28 -7.99 -14.46
CA ALA A 282 -12.23 -9.43 -14.59
C ALA A 282 -13.17 -10.07 -13.56
N LYS A 283 -14.20 -10.78 -14.04
CA LYS A 283 -15.12 -11.56 -13.19
C LYS A 283 -14.45 -12.74 -12.46
N ALA A 284 -13.30 -13.19 -12.97
CA ALA A 284 -12.43 -14.20 -12.35
C ALA A 284 -11.04 -14.14 -12.97
N ASN A 285 -10.04 -14.71 -12.29
CA ASN A 285 -8.65 -14.74 -12.72
C ASN A 285 -8.06 -13.33 -12.97
N LEU A 286 -8.39 -12.35 -12.12
CA LEU A 286 -7.90 -10.97 -12.24
C LEU A 286 -6.38 -10.92 -12.35
N THR A 287 -5.68 -11.70 -11.53
CA THR A 287 -4.21 -11.79 -11.56
C THR A 287 -3.70 -12.16 -12.95
N LYS A 288 -4.27 -13.21 -13.57
CA LYS A 288 -3.89 -13.64 -14.94
C LYS A 288 -4.27 -12.61 -16.00
N ARG A 289 -5.37 -11.87 -15.83
CA ARG A 289 -5.77 -10.77 -16.73
C ARG A 289 -4.71 -9.67 -16.73
N ILE A 290 -4.27 -9.24 -15.55
CA ILE A 290 -3.22 -8.22 -15.39
C ILE A 290 -1.88 -8.72 -15.96
N GLU A 291 -1.46 -9.95 -15.62
CA GLU A 291 -0.25 -10.56 -16.18
C GLU A 291 -0.28 -10.64 -17.71
N ARG A 292 -1.45 -10.93 -18.27
CA ARG A 292 -1.62 -10.85 -19.71
C ARG A 292 -1.36 -9.44 -20.21
N HIS A 293 -1.98 -8.40 -19.66
CA HIS A 293 -1.78 -7.03 -20.14
C HIS A 293 -0.34 -6.54 -19.96
N LYS A 294 0.39 -7.02 -18.95
CA LYS A 294 1.83 -6.73 -18.80
C LYS A 294 2.69 -7.27 -19.94
N ARG A 295 2.34 -8.39 -20.56
CA ARG A 295 3.11 -8.98 -21.68
C ARG A 295 3.05 -8.10 -22.93
N LYS A 296 4.16 -8.00 -23.68
CA LYS A 296 4.17 -7.36 -25.02
C LYS A 296 3.80 -8.35 -26.13
N ARG A 297 4.45 -9.51 -26.17
CA ARG A 297 4.22 -10.55 -27.20
C ARG A 297 3.06 -11.46 -26.78
N LYS A 298 1.97 -11.44 -27.55
CA LYS A 298 0.79 -12.32 -27.37
C LYS A 298 -0.09 -12.30 -28.62
N LYS A 299 -1.03 -13.25 -28.73
CA LYS A 299 -2.13 -13.16 -29.71
C LYS A 299 -3.06 -12.02 -29.30
N MET A 300 -3.30 -11.05 -30.18
CA MET A 300 -4.17 -9.91 -29.89
C MET A 300 -5.62 -10.36 -29.68
N HIS A 301 -6.26 -9.80 -28.65
CA HIS A 301 -7.63 -10.14 -28.28
C HIS A 301 -8.39 -8.90 -27.79
N TRP A 302 -7.85 -8.19 -26.79
CA TRP A 302 -8.45 -6.95 -26.30
C TRP A 302 -7.90 -5.73 -27.03
N HIS A 303 -8.67 -4.64 -27.11
CA HIS A 303 -8.20 -3.36 -27.69
C HIS A 303 -6.88 -2.91 -27.06
N LEU A 304 -6.75 -3.07 -25.73
CA LEU A 304 -5.51 -2.75 -25.03
C LEU A 304 -4.31 -3.57 -25.51
N ASP A 305 -4.49 -4.80 -25.98
CA ASP A 305 -3.37 -5.63 -26.43
C ASP A 305 -2.63 -5.01 -27.63
N TYR A 306 -3.36 -4.32 -28.52
CA TYR A 306 -2.78 -3.58 -29.67
C TYR A 306 -1.96 -2.40 -29.17
N PHE A 307 -2.55 -1.56 -28.31
CA PHE A 307 -1.90 -0.36 -27.76
C PHE A 307 -0.69 -0.69 -26.88
N ARG A 308 -0.80 -1.74 -26.06
CA ARG A 308 0.23 -2.18 -25.11
C ARG A 308 1.60 -2.41 -25.76
N GLY A 309 1.66 -2.84 -27.02
CA GLY A 309 2.91 -3.10 -27.74
C GLY A 309 3.83 -1.88 -27.85
N HIS A 310 3.22 -0.69 -27.87
CA HIS A 310 3.90 0.59 -28.11
C HIS A 310 4.26 1.35 -26.83
N CYS A 311 3.80 0.87 -25.68
CA CYS A 311 4.00 1.56 -24.42
C CYS A 311 5.07 0.91 -23.52
N GLU A 312 5.69 1.74 -22.68
CA GLU A 312 6.33 1.30 -21.45
C GLU A 312 5.27 1.00 -20.38
N MET A 313 5.54 -0.01 -19.55
CA MET A 313 4.64 -0.38 -18.45
C MET A 313 5.11 0.28 -17.16
N ILE A 314 4.32 1.21 -16.62
CA ILE A 314 4.64 1.91 -15.37
C ILE A 314 4.11 1.14 -14.15
N ALA A 315 2.80 0.90 -14.09
CA ALA A 315 2.16 0.20 -12.98
C ALA A 315 0.92 -0.59 -13.39
N ALA A 316 0.56 -1.58 -12.56
CA ALA A 316 -0.75 -2.21 -12.61
C ALA A 316 -1.34 -2.18 -11.20
N VAL A 317 -2.54 -1.63 -11.08
CA VAL A 317 -3.25 -1.39 -9.81
C VAL A 317 -4.48 -2.29 -9.79
N PRO A 318 -4.38 -3.53 -9.27
CA PRO A 318 -5.54 -4.37 -9.00
C PRO A 318 -6.44 -3.77 -7.92
N ILE A 319 -7.74 -3.87 -8.09
CA ILE A 319 -8.77 -3.53 -7.09
C ILE A 319 -9.72 -4.72 -7.04
N ARG A 320 -9.36 -5.68 -6.18
CA ARG A 320 -10.20 -6.85 -5.87
C ARG A 320 -11.46 -6.44 -5.13
N THR A 321 -12.61 -6.85 -5.63
CA THR A 321 -13.91 -6.57 -5.03
C THR A 321 -14.93 -7.59 -5.51
N SER A 322 -15.96 -7.85 -4.70
CA SER A 322 -17.12 -8.65 -5.07
C SER A 322 -17.95 -8.01 -6.20
N GLY A 323 -17.85 -6.69 -6.36
CA GLY A 323 -18.66 -5.93 -7.31
C GLY A 323 -20.13 -5.83 -6.92
N LEU A 324 -20.50 -6.22 -5.69
CA LEU A 324 -21.80 -5.85 -5.13
C LEU A 324 -21.89 -4.32 -5.11
N PRO A 325 -22.97 -3.72 -5.64
CA PRO A 325 -23.20 -2.30 -5.43
C PRO A 325 -23.21 -2.09 -3.92
N LEU A 326 -22.29 -1.27 -3.41
CA LEU A 326 -22.43 -0.75 -2.06
C LEU A 326 -23.76 0.01 -2.08
N GLU A 327 -24.82 -0.59 -1.53
CA GLU A 327 -26.17 -0.03 -1.41
C GLU A 327 -26.16 1.16 -0.44
N SER A 328 -25.31 2.15 -0.70
CA SER A 328 -25.23 3.46 -0.07
C SER A 328 -23.89 4.10 -0.46
N TRP A 329 -23.79 4.59 -1.69
CA TRP A 329 -22.93 5.77 -1.95
C TRP A 329 -23.52 7.03 -1.29
N SER A 330 -24.14 6.87 -0.09
CA SER A 330 -24.83 7.93 0.61
C SER A 330 -23.83 9.04 0.90
N LEU A 331 -24.21 10.23 0.43
CA LEU A 331 -23.54 11.52 0.43
C LEU A 331 -23.18 12.05 1.83
N THR A 332 -22.66 11.22 2.73
CA THR A 332 -22.32 11.60 4.11
C THR A 332 -20.86 12.02 4.26
N HIS A 333 -20.02 11.77 3.25
CA HIS A 333 -18.66 12.28 3.22
C HIS A 333 -18.60 13.45 2.25
N GLU A 334 -18.12 14.61 2.72
CA GLU A 334 -17.72 15.66 1.78
C GLU A 334 -16.74 15.06 0.78
N PRO A 335 -17.02 15.12 -0.53
CA PRO A 335 -16.06 14.69 -1.54
C PRO A 335 -14.77 15.49 -1.33
N TYR A 336 -13.62 14.85 -1.58
CA TYR A 336 -12.35 15.59 -1.63
C TYR A 336 -12.53 16.81 -2.54
N PRO A 337 -11.92 17.97 -2.23
CA PRO A 337 -12.08 19.20 -3.02
C PRO A 337 -11.75 19.03 -4.53
N SER A 338 -11.05 17.96 -4.88
CA SER A 338 -10.60 17.57 -6.22
C SER A 338 -11.39 16.41 -6.86
N MET A 339 -12.34 15.78 -6.17
CA MET A 339 -13.13 14.69 -6.75
C MET A 339 -14.36 15.21 -7.49
N PRO A 340 -14.66 14.67 -8.70
CA PRO A 340 -15.91 14.97 -9.38
C PRO A 340 -17.11 14.49 -8.54
N SER A 341 -18.29 15.06 -8.80
CA SER A 341 -19.54 14.49 -8.31
C SER A 341 -19.71 13.07 -8.84
N MET A 342 -19.81 12.10 -7.94
CA MET A 342 -20.13 10.71 -8.28
C MET A 342 -21.49 10.62 -8.99
N PRO A 343 -21.69 9.65 -9.90
CA PRO A 343 -22.99 9.39 -10.52
C PRO A 343 -24.08 9.09 -9.48
N ASP A 344 -25.34 9.35 -9.88
CA ASP A 344 -26.54 9.17 -9.07
C ASP A 344 -26.65 7.73 -8.51
N PRO A 345 -26.85 7.54 -7.19
CA PRO A 345 -26.98 6.22 -6.57
C PRO A 345 -28.11 5.35 -7.12
N ASP A 346 -29.10 5.92 -7.82
CA ASP A 346 -30.19 5.18 -8.46
C ASP A 346 -29.81 4.52 -9.81
N VAL A 347 -28.59 4.75 -10.29
CA VAL A 347 -28.07 4.09 -11.51
C VAL A 347 -27.22 2.89 -11.11
N ASN A 348 -27.60 1.69 -11.56
CA ASN A 348 -26.81 0.47 -11.39
C ASN A 348 -25.55 0.52 -12.28
N VAL A 349 -24.54 1.27 -11.82
CA VAL A 349 -23.24 1.42 -12.48
C VAL A 349 -22.32 0.32 -11.99
N SER A 350 -21.72 -0.45 -12.90
CA SER A 350 -20.71 -1.43 -12.50
C SER A 350 -19.50 -0.72 -11.85
N VAL A 351 -18.82 -1.38 -10.90
CA VAL A 351 -17.62 -0.82 -10.26
C VAL A 351 -16.55 -0.40 -11.29
N GLU A 352 -16.50 -1.07 -12.44
CA GLU A 352 -15.62 -0.71 -13.55
C GLU A 352 -15.96 0.66 -14.14
N CYS A 353 -17.24 0.91 -14.42
CA CYS A 353 -17.70 2.18 -14.98
C CYS A 353 -17.53 3.32 -13.97
N ALA A 354 -17.85 3.07 -12.70
CA ALA A 354 -17.59 3.99 -11.59
C ALA A 354 -16.10 4.40 -11.51
N LEU A 355 -15.20 3.42 -11.59
CA LEU A 355 -13.76 3.68 -11.60
C LEU A 355 -13.32 4.41 -12.87
N ALA A 356 -13.88 4.08 -14.03
CA ALA A 356 -13.59 4.76 -15.28
C ALA A 356 -14.00 6.24 -15.22
N ASP A 357 -15.16 6.56 -14.66
CA ASP A 357 -15.62 7.94 -14.49
C ASP A 357 -14.74 8.72 -13.48
N ALA A 358 -14.35 8.10 -12.38
CA ALA A 358 -13.43 8.72 -11.41
C ALA A 358 -12.06 9.02 -12.04
N VAL A 359 -11.49 8.08 -12.81
CA VAL A 359 -10.23 8.28 -13.54
C VAL A 359 -10.39 9.33 -14.65
N ARG A 360 -11.54 9.35 -15.35
CA ARG A 360 -11.82 10.34 -16.39
C ARG A 360 -11.78 11.76 -15.87
N ALA A 361 -12.33 12.00 -14.68
CA ALA A 361 -12.44 13.35 -14.12
C ALA A 361 -11.10 14.00 -13.75
N ILE A 362 -10.07 13.18 -13.52
CA ILE A 362 -8.71 13.64 -13.23
C ILE A 362 -7.78 13.57 -14.44
N ALA A 363 -8.24 12.98 -15.54
CA ALA A 363 -7.47 12.86 -16.78
C ALA A 363 -7.53 14.16 -17.59
N GLU A 364 -6.48 14.42 -18.37
CA GLU A 364 -6.41 15.59 -19.26
C GLU A 364 -7.11 15.33 -20.60
N TRP A 365 -7.18 14.06 -21.03
CA TRP A 365 -7.94 13.63 -22.21
C TRP A 365 -8.46 12.20 -22.10
N ASP A 366 -9.46 11.86 -22.91
CA ASP A 366 -9.93 10.50 -23.12
C ASP A 366 -9.67 10.02 -24.55
N VAL A 367 -9.62 8.70 -24.75
CA VAL A 367 -9.56 8.08 -26.08
C VAL A 367 -10.95 7.55 -26.43
N PRO A 368 -11.76 8.26 -27.24
CA PRO A 368 -13.18 7.96 -27.38
C PRO A 368 -13.46 6.52 -27.81
N LYS A 369 -14.49 5.93 -27.21
CA LYS A 369 -14.96 4.57 -27.45
C LYS A 369 -13.93 3.47 -27.13
N PHE A 370 -12.80 3.76 -26.50
CA PHE A 370 -11.79 2.74 -26.23
C PHE A 370 -12.19 1.88 -25.02
N GLY A 371 -12.21 0.56 -25.16
CA GLY A 371 -12.47 -0.36 -24.04
C GLY A 371 -13.91 -0.47 -23.54
N CYS A 372 -14.84 0.38 -23.97
CA CYS A 372 -16.26 0.38 -23.57
C CYS A 372 -17.18 -0.34 -24.59
N SER A 373 -16.89 -1.59 -24.93
CA SER A 373 -17.71 -2.32 -25.93
C SER A 373 -19.05 -2.84 -25.38
N ASP A 374 -19.18 -2.92 -24.07
CA ASP A 374 -20.27 -3.54 -23.32
C ASP A 374 -20.90 -2.59 -22.29
N CYS A 375 -20.62 -1.28 -22.39
CA CYS A 375 -21.21 -0.23 -21.56
C CYS A 375 -21.35 1.08 -22.36
N ASP A 376 -22.12 2.04 -21.81
CA ASP A 376 -22.33 3.37 -22.41
C ASP A 376 -21.25 4.39 -22.03
N CYS A 377 -20.14 3.96 -21.43
CA CYS A 377 -19.04 4.85 -21.05
C CYS A 377 -18.43 5.52 -22.29
N MET A 378 -17.97 6.76 -22.12
CA MET A 378 -17.28 7.50 -23.19
C MET A 378 -15.96 6.82 -23.60
N SER A 379 -15.21 6.34 -22.62
CA SER A 379 -13.94 5.63 -22.79
C SER A 379 -13.58 4.90 -21.50
N HIS A 380 -12.72 3.90 -21.59
CA HIS A 380 -12.01 3.28 -20.49
C HIS A 380 -10.48 3.49 -20.61
N LEU A 381 -10.03 4.34 -21.53
CA LEU A 381 -8.63 4.71 -21.70
C LEU A 381 -8.49 6.23 -21.66
N PHE A 382 -7.78 6.71 -20.66
CA PHE A 382 -7.59 8.12 -20.38
C PHE A 382 -6.12 8.46 -20.38
N GLY A 383 -5.75 9.71 -20.65
CA GLY A 383 -4.37 10.15 -20.64
C GLY A 383 -4.12 11.47 -19.93
N MET A 384 -2.86 11.66 -19.55
CA MET A 384 -2.34 12.87 -18.92
C MET A 384 -0.84 13.03 -19.21
N THR A 385 -0.36 14.26 -19.07
CA THR A 385 1.03 14.62 -19.38
C THR A 385 2.00 14.09 -18.34
N GLU A 386 1.62 14.12 -17.06
CA GLU A 386 2.47 13.68 -15.95
C GLU A 386 2.19 12.23 -15.53
N ASN A 387 3.15 11.60 -14.85
CA ASN A 387 3.01 10.22 -14.39
C ASN A 387 1.90 10.12 -13.30
N PRO A 388 0.82 9.35 -13.54
CA PRO A 388 -0.30 9.25 -12.60
C PRO A 388 0.10 8.76 -11.21
N ILE A 389 1.15 7.93 -11.11
CA ILE A 389 1.61 7.38 -9.82
C ILE A 389 2.17 8.47 -8.89
N HIS A 390 2.58 9.62 -9.43
CA HIS A 390 3.05 10.76 -8.64
C HIS A 390 1.99 11.87 -8.53
N ASN A 391 0.80 11.65 -9.08
CA ASN A 391 -0.31 12.59 -9.04
C ASN A 391 -1.21 12.27 -7.83
N LYS A 392 -1.41 13.28 -6.96
CA LYS A 392 -2.22 13.12 -5.74
C LYS A 392 -3.67 12.71 -6.05
N ALA A 393 -4.31 13.36 -7.02
CA ALA A 393 -5.71 13.07 -7.37
C ALA A 393 -5.89 11.63 -7.90
N PHE A 394 -4.92 11.12 -8.68
CA PHE A 394 -4.93 9.71 -9.10
C PHE A 394 -4.77 8.76 -7.92
N MET A 395 -3.85 9.04 -7.01
CA MET A 395 -3.66 8.20 -5.82
C MET A 395 -4.84 8.27 -4.85
N ASP A 396 -5.54 9.40 -4.77
CA ASP A 396 -6.79 9.53 -3.99
C ASP A 396 -7.90 8.64 -4.58
N VAL A 397 -8.04 8.55 -5.91
CA VAL A 397 -8.96 7.59 -6.56
C VAL A 397 -8.57 6.15 -6.24
N VAL A 398 -7.28 5.81 -6.29
CA VAL A 398 -6.80 4.45 -5.96
C VAL A 398 -7.07 4.11 -4.50
N GLU A 399 -6.80 5.02 -3.57
CA GLU A 399 -7.07 4.85 -2.14
C GLU A 399 -8.57 4.69 -1.86
N GLU A 400 -9.41 5.46 -2.56
CA GLU A 400 -10.86 5.41 -2.41
C GLU A 400 -11.41 4.00 -2.69
N PHE A 401 -11.09 3.48 -3.88
CA PHE A 401 -11.59 2.18 -4.34
C PHE A 401 -10.92 0.98 -3.67
N ARG A 402 -9.73 1.15 -3.06
CA ARG A 402 -9.05 0.06 -2.34
C ARG A 402 -9.34 0.04 -0.84
N MET A 403 -9.60 1.18 -0.21
CA MET A 403 -9.57 1.25 1.24
C MET A 403 -10.68 2.11 1.83
N ASN A 404 -10.91 3.34 1.36
CA ASN A 404 -11.90 4.23 2.01
C ASN A 404 -13.32 3.68 1.90
N GLN A 405 -13.67 3.01 0.80
CA GLN A 405 -14.98 2.36 0.66
C GLN A 405 -15.21 1.21 1.65
N LEU A 406 -14.17 0.68 2.30
CA LEU A 406 -14.34 -0.33 3.34
C LEU A 406 -14.82 0.27 4.66
N ASP A 407 -14.65 1.58 4.87
CA ASP A 407 -15.06 2.22 6.12
C ASP A 407 -16.58 2.08 6.34
N SER A 408 -17.40 2.11 5.28
CA SER A 408 -18.85 1.85 5.41
C SER A 408 -19.14 0.39 5.78
N ILE A 409 -18.48 -0.57 5.13
CA ILE A 409 -18.62 -2.01 5.41
C ILE A 409 -18.21 -2.35 6.86
N ILE A 410 -17.20 -1.65 7.37
CA ILE A 410 -16.63 -1.87 8.69
C ILE A 410 -17.43 -1.20 9.79
N VAL A 411 -18.07 -0.06 9.53
CA VAL A 411 -18.92 0.63 10.51
C VAL A 411 -20.30 0.00 10.65
N GLU A 412 -20.82 -0.65 9.60
CA GLU A 412 -22.14 -1.28 9.59
C GLU A 412 -22.22 -2.63 10.34
N ASN A 413 -21.10 -3.17 10.81
CA ASN A 413 -20.99 -4.43 11.57
C ASN A 413 -20.17 -4.24 12.85
#